data_AF-W2J5S2-F1
#
_entry.id   AF-W2J5S2-F1
#
_cell.length_a   1.000
_cell.length_b   1.000
_cell.length_c   1.000
_cell.angle_alpha   90.00
_cell.angle_beta   90.00
_cell.angle_gamma   90.00
#
_symmetry.space_group_name_H-M   'P 1'
#
loop_
_entity.id
_entity.type
_entity.pdbx_description
1 polymer ?
#
loop_
_entity_poly.entity_id
_entity_poly.type
_entity_poly.pdbx_seq_one_letter_code
_entity_poly.pdbx_strand_id
1 'polypeptide(L)' 'MDGATTNKCFLPLQSVLEASMRIRGGNCYNNPQLKKDALIRAGNLPRCLPCSAEAFQMSL' A
#
# COMPACT_ATOMS: atom_id res chain seq x y z
N MET A 1 -6.37 12.33 14.82
CA MET A 1 -5.49 12.22 13.64
C MET A 1 -6.19 12.86 12.47
N ASP A 2 -5.50 13.68 11.68
CA ASP A 2 -6.05 14.18 10.42
C ASP A 2 -6.05 13.07 9.34
N GLY A 3 -6.85 13.25 8.29
CA GLY A 3 -7.00 12.25 7.23
C GLY A 3 -5.69 11.96 6.48
N ALA A 4 -4.79 12.95 6.38
CA ALA A 4 -3.49 12.78 5.74
C ALA A 4 -2.56 11.86 6.56
N THR A 5 -2.56 12.02 7.88
CA THR A 5 -1.80 11.18 8.81
C THR A 5 -2.32 9.74 8.78
N THR A 6 -3.64 9.55 8.79
CA THR A 6 -4.24 8.22 8.66
C THR A 6 -3.85 7.55 7.35
N ASN A 7 -3.95 8.26 6.22
CA ASN A 7 -3.55 7.71 4.91
C ASN A 7 -2.04 7.40 4.84
N LYS A 8 -1.20 8.23 5.47
CA LYS A 8 0.26 8.02 5.51
C LYS A 8 0.64 6.72 6.23
N CYS A 9 -0.16 6.29 7.21
CA CYS A 9 -0.02 5.02 7.91
C CYS A 9 -0.69 3.85 7.18
N PHE A 10 -1.85 4.09 6.57
CA PHE A 10 -2.64 3.05 5.91
C PHE A 10 -2.04 2.56 4.59
N LEU A 11 -1.54 3.45 3.72
CA LEU A 11 -1.03 3.05 2.40
C LEU A 11 0.15 2.06 2.45
N PRO A 12 1.13 2.18 3.37
CA PRO A 12 2.15 1.15 3.55
C PRO A 12 1.58 -0.20 3.97
N LEU A 13 0.60 -0.21 4.89
CA LEU A 13 -0.06 -1.44 5.32
C LEU A 13 -0.74 -2.12 4.14
N GLN A 14 -1.49 -1.36 3.35
CA GLN A 14 -2.14 -1.87 2.14
C GLN A 14 -1.12 -2.44 1.15
N SER A 15 0.00 -1.75 0.94
CA SER A 15 1.06 -2.19 0.03
C SER A 15 1.74 -3.49 0.48
N VAL A 16 1.94 -3.65 1.80
CA VAL A 16 2.50 -4.86 2.40
C VAL A 16 1.53 -6.03 2.27
N LEU A 17 0.25 -5.82 2.53
CA LEU A 17 -0.77 -6.85 2.38
C LEU A 17 -0.84 -7.35 0.94
N GLU A 18 -0.89 -6.44 -0.04
CA GLU A 18 -0.88 -6.81 -1.45
C GLU A 18 0.40 -7.58 -1.85
N ALA A 19 1.56 -7.15 -1.37
CA ALA A 19 2.83 -7.84 -1.63
C ALA A 19 2.82 -9.27 -1.04
N SER A 20 2.29 -9.44 0.18
CA SER A 20 2.17 -10.75 0.81
C SER A 20 1.19 -11.66 0.06
N MET A 21 0.10 -11.13 -0.48
CA MET A 21 -0.87 -11.88 -1.28
C MET A 21 -0.21 -12.48 -2.54
N ARG A 22 0.64 -11.70 -3.22
CA ARG A 22 1.35 -12.18 -4.43
C ARG A 22 2.33 -13.32 -4.16
N ILE A 23 2.80 -13.48 -2.93
CA ILE A 23 3.70 -14.56 -2.52
C ILE A 23 3.04 -15.55 -1.55
N ARG A 24 1.71 -15.70 -1.62
CA ARG A 24 0.92 -16.68 -0.84
C ARG A 24 1.13 -16.59 0.67
N GLY A 25 1.18 -15.37 1.20
CA GLY A 25 1.36 -15.11 2.63
C GLY A 25 2.82 -15.18 3.11
N GLY A 26 3.78 -15.35 2.21
CA GLY A 26 5.19 -15.23 2.53
C GLY A 26 5.59 -13.81 2.97
N ASN A 27 6.83 -13.67 3.46
CA ASN A 27 7.41 -12.40 3.90
C ASN A 27 8.57 -11.89 3.01
N CYS A 28 8.89 -12.60 1.93
CA CYS A 28 9.94 -12.25 0.99
C CYS A 28 9.47 -11.16 0.00
N TYR A 29 9.20 -9.96 0.50
CA TYR A 29 8.87 -8.80 -0.31
C TYR A 29 9.64 -7.56 0.13
N ASN A 30 9.93 -6.69 -0.84
CA ASN A 30 10.44 -5.35 -0.54
C ASN A 30 9.26 -4.43 -0.24
N ASN A 31 9.38 -3.61 0.81
CA ASN A 31 8.37 -2.61 1.13
C ASN A 31 8.42 -1.47 0.08
N PRO A 32 7.35 -1.23 -0.69
CA PRO A 32 7.36 -0.20 -1.72
C PRO A 32 7.46 1.20 -1.12
N GLN A 33 8.44 1.98 -1.56
CA GLN A 33 8.60 3.37 -1.14
C GLN A 33 7.62 4.29 -1.86
N LEU A 34 6.49 4.59 -1.22
CA LEU A 34 5.42 5.40 -1.81
C LEU A 34 5.66 6.92 -1.87
N LYS A 35 6.86 7.40 -1.48
CA LYS A 35 7.21 8.84 -1.39
C LYS A 35 6.10 9.72 -0.76
N LYS A 36 5.49 9.23 0.33
CA LYS A 36 4.26 9.79 0.95
C LYS A 36 4.36 11.28 1.26
N ASP A 37 5.51 11.74 1.74
CA ASP A 37 5.70 13.16 2.08
C ASP A 37 5.69 14.06 0.84
N ALA A 38 6.18 13.58 -0.30
CA ALA A 38 6.08 14.31 -1.55
C ALA A 38 4.62 14.37 -2.04
N LEU A 39 3.87 13.28 -1.90
CA LEU A 39 2.45 13.23 -2.27
C LEU A 39 1.59 14.12 -1.37
N ILE A 40 1.87 14.18 -0.06
CA ILE A 40 1.21 15.08 0.88
C ILE A 40 1.45 16.54 0.48
N ARG A 41 2.71 16.92 0.23
CA ARG A 41 3.04 18.29 -0.19
C ARG A 41 2.36 18.69 -1.51
N ALA A 42 2.17 17.74 -2.41
CA ALA A 42 1.48 17.96 -3.68
C ALA A 42 -0.05 17.92 -3.58
N GLY A 43 -0.64 17.63 -2.40
CA GLY A 43 -2.08 17.45 -2.23
C GLY A 43 -2.64 16.18 -2.91
N ASN A 44 -1.75 15.26 -3.31
CA ASN A 44 -2.07 14.11 -4.16
C ASN A 44 -1.90 12.76 -3.42
N LEU A 45 -1.94 12.76 -2.08
CA LEU A 45 -1.87 11.51 -1.33
C LEU A 45 -3.16 10.71 -1.53
N PRO A 46 -3.11 9.48 -2.09
CA PRO A 46 -4.31 8.69 -2.29
C PRO A 46 -4.89 8.21 -0.96
N ARG A 47 -6.19 7.89 -0.96
CA ARG A 47 -6.86 7.25 0.20
C ARG A 47 -6.58 5.74 0.27
N CYS A 48 -6.38 5.11 -0.90
CA CYS A 48 -6.09 3.70 -1.04
C CYS A 48 -5.25 3.45 -2.29
N LEU A 49 -4.49 2.37 -2.30
CA LEU A 49 -3.79 1.85 -3.47
C LEU A 49 -4.74 0.99 -4.32
N PRO A 50 -4.54 0.89 -5.64
CA PRO A 50 -5.21 -0.12 -6.45
C PRO A 50 -4.70 -1.51 -6.05
N CYS A 51 -5.60 -2.49 -5.95
CA CYS A 51 -5.22 -3.89 -5.76
C CYS A 51 -5.12 -4.57 -7.14
N SER A 52 -3.99 -5.22 -7.43
CA SER A 52 -3.83 -5.91 -8.71
C SER A 52 -4.70 -7.17 -8.80
N ALA A 53 -5.19 -7.48 -10.01
CA ALA A 53 -5.95 -8.72 -10.26
C ALA A 53 -5.12 -9.98 -9.92
N GLU A 54 -3.82 -9.93 -10.18
CA GLU A 54 -2.87 -10.99 -9.81
C GLU A 54 -2.82 -11.21 -8.29
N ALA A 55 -2.71 -10.13 -7.50
CA ALA A 55 -2.70 -10.22 -6.04
C ALA A 55 -4.01 -10.81 -5.52
N PHE A 56 -5.14 -10.44 -6.10
CA PHE A 56 -6.45 -11.00 -5.76
C PHE A 56 -6.52 -12.50 -6.09
N GLN A 57 -6.08 -12.91 -7.29
CA GLN A 57 -6.09 -14.32 -7.70
C GLN A 57 -5.17 -15.20 -6.85
N MET A 58 -4.01 -14.70 -6.44
CA MET A 58 -3.06 -15.43 -5.59
C MET A 58 -3.51 -15.55 -4.13
N SER A 59 -4.54 -14.80 -3.73
CA SER A 59 -5.12 -14.83 -2.38
C SER A 59 -6.24 -15.84 -2.18
N LEU A 60 -6.75 -16.42 -3.28
CA LEU A 60 -7.74 -17.49 -3.30
C LEU A 60 -7.03 -18.86 -3.32
#